data_AF-A0A661PBX4-F1
#
_entry.id   AF-A0A661PBX4-F1
#
_cell.length_a   1.000
_cell.length_b   1.000
_cell.length_c   1.000
_cell.angle_alpha   90.00
_cell.angle_beta   90.00
_cell.angle_gamma   90.00
#
_symmetry.space_group_name_H-M   'P 1'
#
loop_
_entity.id
_entity.type
_entity.pdbx_description
1 polymer ?
#
loop_
_entity_poly.entity_id
_entity_poly.type
_entity_poly.pdbx_seq_one_letter_code
_entity_poly.pdbx_strand_id
1 'polypeptide(L)'
;MSKLVAFAAIQGGYNVVSEVEGELRNVLASYNADTRVEFPNTGYYLPVIYSLLGHKVETLEDLQTPMEFARGLLPPHVKRVHHLPYLGPLLDAG
;
A
#
# COMPACT_ATOMS: atom_id res chain seq x y z
N MET A 1 -11.52 2.12 -21.24
CA MET A 1 -11.47 1.79 -19.80
C MET A 1 -12.78 2.22 -19.15
N SER A 2 -13.41 1.41 -18.31
CA SER A 2 -14.74 1.69 -17.75
C SER A 2 -14.65 2.54 -16.47
N LYS A 3 -15.47 3.59 -16.37
CA LYS A 3 -15.56 4.45 -15.18
C LYS A 3 -15.94 3.67 -13.92
N LEU A 4 -16.85 2.70 -14.06
CA LEU A 4 -17.29 1.87 -12.95
C LEU A 4 -16.16 0.98 -12.44
N VAL A 5 -15.35 0.42 -13.35
CA VAL A 5 -14.18 -0.38 -13.00
C VAL A 5 -13.15 0.48 -12.26
N ALA A 6 -12.83 1.67 -12.78
CA ALA A 6 -11.89 2.57 -12.14
C ALA A 6 -12.36 3.01 -10.75
N PHE A 7 -13.65 3.32 -10.60
CA PHE A 7 -14.25 3.61 -9.30
C PHE A 7 -14.07 2.44 -8.34
N ALA A 8 -14.46 1.22 -8.74
CA ALA A 8 -14.40 0.04 -7.88
C ALA A 8 -12.97 -0.30 -7.45
N ALA A 9 -12.01 -0.23 -8.37
CA ALA A 9 -10.61 -0.52 -8.08
C ALA A 9 -9.97 0.52 -7.16
N ILE A 10 -10.24 1.83 -7.36
CA ILE A 10 -9.76 2.86 -6.43
C ILE A 10 -10.36 2.64 -5.03
N GLN A 11 -11.65 2.29 -4.92
CA GLN A 11 -12.23 1.92 -3.62
C GLN A 11 -11.57 0.68 -3.01
N GLY A 12 -11.22 -0.31 -3.84
CA GLY A 12 -10.44 -1.47 -3.43
C GLY A 12 -9.08 -1.08 -2.82
N GLY A 13 -8.35 -0.18 -3.47
CA GLY A 13 -7.07 0.35 -2.97
C GLY A 13 -7.22 1.00 -1.59
N TYR A 14 -8.24 1.85 -1.40
CA TYR A 14 -8.55 2.44 -0.09
C TYR A 14 -8.84 1.37 0.98
N ASN A 15 -9.60 0.34 0.64
CA ASN A 15 -9.94 -0.72 1.58
C ASN A 15 -8.70 -1.51 2.03
N VAL A 16 -7.86 -1.94 1.08
CA VAL A 16 -6.64 -2.72 1.37
C VAL A 16 -5.66 -1.89 2.21
N VAL A 17 -5.42 -0.63 1.83
CA VAL A 17 -4.55 0.26 2.62
C VAL A 17 -5.09 0.44 4.03
N SER A 18 -6.39 0.69 4.19
CA SER A 18 -6.99 0.87 5.51
C SER A 18 -6.94 -0.39 6.38
N GLU A 19 -7.10 -1.58 5.77
CA GLU A 19 -7.02 -2.86 6.46
C GLU A 19 -5.60 -3.10 7.00
N VAL A 20 -4.60 -2.99 6.11
CA VAL A 20 -3.19 -3.20 6.46
C VAL A 20 -2.67 -2.14 7.44
N GLU A 21 -3.12 -0.88 7.35
CA GLU A 21 -2.80 0.14 8.37
C GLU A 21 -3.33 -0.25 9.77
N GLY A 22 -4.50 -0.89 9.82
CA GLY A 22 -5.06 -1.42 11.06
C GLY A 22 -4.21 -2.56 11.62
N GLU A 23 -3.85 -3.52 10.77
CA GLU A 23 -2.99 -4.65 11.13
C GLU A 23 -1.62 -4.19 11.62
N LEU A 24 -0.95 -3.32 10.86
CA LEU A 24 0.37 -2.81 11.23
C LEU A 24 0.34 -2.10 12.58
N ARG A 25 -0.69 -1.28 12.85
CA ARG A 25 -0.87 -0.61 14.15
C ARG A 25 -1.04 -1.61 15.29
N ASN A 26 -1.82 -2.66 15.08
CA ASN A 26 -2.05 -3.69 16.08
C ASN A 26 -0.75 -4.46 16.37
N VAL A 27 0.02 -4.80 15.34
CA VAL A 27 1.27 -5.54 15.48
C VAL A 27 2.35 -4.66 16.14
N LEU A 28 2.47 -3.39 15.77
CA LEU A 28 3.36 -2.42 16.43
C LEU A 28 3.02 -2.20 17.92
N ALA A 29 1.74 -2.35 18.30
CA ALA A 29 1.34 -2.28 19.70
C ALA A 29 1.59 -3.59 20.47
N SER A 30 1.77 -4.72 19.77
CA SER A 30 1.86 -6.06 20.36
C SER A 30 3.28 -6.61 20.41
N TYR A 31 4.15 -6.18 19.49
CA TYR A 31 5.51 -6.66 19.31
C TYR A 31 6.50 -5.50 19.38
N ASN A 32 7.77 -5.83 19.64
CA ASN A 32 8.82 -4.83 19.63
C ASN A 32 9.12 -4.36 18.21
N ALA A 33 9.52 -3.09 18.07
CA ALA A 33 9.87 -2.46 16.80
C ALA A 33 10.99 -3.19 16.04
N ASP A 34 11.92 -3.82 16.77
CA ASP A 34 13.07 -4.57 16.25
C ASP A 34 12.75 -6.01 15.83
N THR A 35 11.48 -6.42 15.90
CA THR A 35 11.06 -7.77 15.48
C THR A 35 11.39 -7.99 14.01
N ARG A 36 12.13 -9.05 13.71
CA ARG A 36 12.60 -9.38 12.35
C ARG A 36 11.44 -9.76 11.43
N VAL A 37 11.42 -9.18 10.23
CA VAL A 37 10.44 -9.42 9.16
C VAL A 37 11.19 -9.97 7.95
N GLU A 38 10.90 -11.21 7.55
CA GLU A 38 11.51 -11.81 6.36
C GLU A 38 10.63 -12.88 5.73
N PHE A 39 10.76 -13.04 4.41
CA PHE A 39 10.29 -14.25 3.75
C PHE A 39 11.38 -15.33 3.78
N PRO A 40 11.01 -16.62 3.91
CA PRO A 40 11.99 -17.70 3.81
C PRO A 40 12.57 -17.77 2.39
N ASN A 41 13.86 -18.11 2.30
CA ASN A 41 14.57 -18.41 1.04
C ASN A 41 14.60 -17.26 0.00
N THR A 42 14.71 -16.01 0.44
CA THR A 42 14.94 -14.86 -0.45
C THR A 42 16.01 -13.92 0.08
N GLY A 43 16.84 -13.38 -0.83
CA GLY A 43 17.77 -12.29 -0.54
C GLY A 43 17.18 -10.91 -0.87
N TYR A 44 15.90 -10.84 -1.23
CA TYR A 44 15.24 -9.63 -1.73
C TYR A 44 14.26 -9.00 -0.73
N TYR A 45 14.41 -9.29 0.57
CA TYR A 45 13.56 -8.74 1.63
C TYR A 45 12.06 -8.96 1.33
N LEU A 46 11.28 -7.87 1.25
CA LEU A 46 9.95 -7.86 0.66
C LEU A 46 10.07 -7.42 -0.82
N PRO A 47 10.00 -8.34 -1.80
CA PRO A 47 10.51 -8.09 -3.16
C PRO A 47 9.82 -6.95 -3.91
N VAL A 48 8.50 -6.79 -3.76
CA VAL A 48 7.72 -5.72 -4.42
C VAL A 48 8.06 -4.35 -3.83
N ILE A 49 8.23 -4.27 -2.52
CA ILE A 49 8.60 -3.03 -1.83
C ILE A 49 10.04 -2.66 -2.20
N TYR A 50 10.94 -3.64 -2.17
CA TYR A 50 12.34 -3.42 -2.51
C TYR A 50 12.53 -3.02 -3.98
N SER A 51 11.75 -3.58 -4.91
CA SER A 51 11.85 -3.22 -6.33
C SER A 51 11.36 -1.81 -6.63
N LEU A 52 10.30 -1.35 -5.95
CA LEU A 52 9.71 -0.03 -6.19
C LEU A 52 10.44 1.09 -5.43
N LEU A 53 10.86 0.83 -4.18
CA LEU A 53 11.39 1.85 -3.29
C LEU A 53 12.90 1.74 -3.04
N GLY A 54 13.51 0.58 -3.33
CA GLY A 54 14.87 0.27 -2.85
C GLY A 54 14.97 0.14 -1.33
N HIS A 55 13.84 0.19 -0.61
CA HIS A 55 13.76 0.12 0.84
C HIS A 55 13.86 -1.33 1.31
N LYS A 56 14.81 -1.60 2.20
CA LYS A 56 15.05 -2.92 2.77
C LYS A 56 14.24 -3.04 4.05
N VAL A 57 13.18 -3.84 4.02
CA VAL A 57 12.38 -4.13 5.21
C VAL A 57 13.04 -5.32 5.92
N GLU A 58 13.61 -5.07 7.10
CA GLU A 58 14.25 -6.09 7.93
C GLU A 58 13.56 -6.24 9.28
N THR A 59 12.93 -5.17 9.76
CA THR A 59 12.24 -5.07 11.05
C THR A 59 10.79 -4.66 10.89
N LEU A 60 10.01 -4.79 11.97
CA LEU A 60 8.63 -4.34 12.03
C LEU A 60 8.53 -2.81 11.89
N GLU A 61 9.49 -2.06 12.42
CA GLU A 61 9.54 -0.60 12.28
C GLU A 61 9.67 -0.15 10.82
N ASP A 62 10.44 -0.89 10.03
CA ASP A 62 10.71 -0.58 8.62
C ASP A 62 9.45 -0.64 7.75
N LEU A 63 8.39 -1.34 8.18
CA LEU A 63 7.11 -1.43 7.47
C LEU A 63 6.33 -0.11 7.45
N GLN A 64 6.65 0.86 8.30
CA GLN A 64 5.98 2.16 8.31
C GLN A 64 6.26 2.95 7.02
N THR A 65 7.50 2.91 6.52
CA THR A 65 7.90 3.61 5.29
C THR A 65 7.08 3.20 4.05
N PRO A 66 6.98 1.89 3.69
CA PRO A 66 6.15 1.47 2.57
C PRO A 66 4.66 1.69 2.82
N MET A 67 4.19 1.65 4.07
CA MET A 67 2.79 1.94 4.40
C MET A 67 2.45 3.42 4.10
N GLU A 68 3.31 4.35 4.52
CA GLU A 68 3.16 5.78 4.20
C GLU A 68 3.21 6.04 2.70
N PHE A 69 4.12 5.38 1.98
CA PHE A 69 4.20 5.46 0.53
C PHE A 69 2.91 4.99 -0.15
N ALA A 70 2.39 3.82 0.23
CA ALA A 70 1.14 3.28 -0.31
C ALA A 70 -0.06 4.20 -0.04
N ARG A 71 -0.13 4.79 1.16
CA ARG A 71 -1.16 5.80 1.49
C ARG A 71 -1.07 7.02 0.59
N GLY A 72 0.15 7.46 0.26
CA GLY A 72 0.41 8.59 -0.63
C GLY A 72 -0.01 8.36 -2.10
N LEU A 73 -0.11 7.10 -2.53
CA LEU A 73 -0.55 6.75 -3.88
C LEU A 73 -2.08 6.77 -4.05
N LEU A 74 -2.84 6.76 -2.96
CA LEU A 74 -4.30 6.72 -3.04
C LEU A 74 -4.86 8.02 -3.64
N PRO A 75 -5.48 7.96 -4.83
CA PRO A 75 -5.98 9.15 -5.50
C PRO A 75 -7.34 9.59 -4.93
N PRO A 76 -7.75 10.85 -5.15
CA PRO A 76 -9.10 11.29 -4.81
C PRO A 76 -10.18 10.40 -5.44
N HIS A 77 -11.28 10.19 -4.72
CA HIS A 77 -12.40 9.42 -5.22
C HIS A 77 -12.96 9.98 -6.55
N VAL A 78 -13.30 9.07 -7.47
CA VAL A 78 -13.86 9.42 -8.78
C VAL A 78 -15.21 10.11 -8.62
N LYS A 79 -15.32 11.36 -9.10
CA LYS A 79 -16.56 12.14 -9.07
C LYS A 79 -17.62 11.56 -10.02
N ARG A 80 -18.90 11.66 -9.64
CA ARG A 80 -20.02 11.21 -10.48
C ARG A 80 -20.17 12.03 -11.76
N VAL A 81 -20.04 13.36 -11.65
CA VAL A 81 -20.20 14.36 -12.72
C VAL A 81 -18.89 15.13 -12.87
N HIS A 82 -18.46 15.41 -14.11
CA HIS A 82 -17.18 16.06 -14.43
C HIS A 82 -15.96 15.38 -13.78
N HIS A 83 -15.78 14.09 -14.08
CA HIS A 83 -14.63 13.32 -13.58
C HIS A 83 -13.37 13.65 -14.37
N LEU A 84 -12.24 13.66 -13.67
CA LEU A 84 -10.93 13.72 -14.29
C LEU A 84 -10.57 12.36 -14.93
N PRO A 85 -9.63 12.33 -15.89
CA PRO A 85 -9.06 11.07 -16.37
C PRO A 85 -8.53 10.23 -15.20
N TYR A 86 -8.93 8.96 -15.16
CA TYR A 86 -8.69 8.08 -14.01
C TYR A 86 -7.71 6.95 -14.32
N LEU A 87 -7.08 6.90 -15.50
CA LEU A 87 -6.15 5.82 -15.84
C LEU A 87 -4.89 5.83 -14.95
N GLY A 88 -4.16 6.96 -14.88
CA GLY A 88 -3.02 7.09 -13.96
C GLY A 88 -3.41 6.83 -12.51
N PRO A 89 -4.41 7.57 -11.96
CA PRO A 89 -4.92 7.33 -10.60
C PRO A 89 -5.32 5.88 -10.32
N LEU A 90 -5.93 5.19 -11.28
CA LEU A 90 -6.29 3.78 -11.15
C LEU A 90 -5.05 2.89 -11.03
N LEU A 91 -4.01 3.16 -11.82
CA LEU A 91 -2.76 2.41 -11.75
C LEU A 91 -2.00 2.69 -10.46
N ASP A 92 -2.06 3.92 -9.94
CA ASP A 92 -1.43 4.27 -8.66
C ASP A 92 -2.15 3.62 -7.47
N ALA A 93 -3.48 3.47 -7.55
CA ALA A 93 -4.29 2.85 -6.50
C ALA A 93 -4.24 1.32 -6.47
N GLY A 94 -3.77 0.67 -7.54
CA GLY A 94 -3.74 -0.79 -7.70
C GLY A 94 -2.36 -1.36 -7.40
#